data_AF-A0A3R9JF38-F1
#
_entry.id   AF-A0A3R9JF38-F1
#
_cell.length_a   1.000
_cell.length_b   1.000
_cell.length_c   1.000
_cell.angle_alpha   90.00
_cell.angle_beta   90.00
_cell.angle_gamma   90.00
#
_symmetry.space_group_name_H-M   'P 1'
#
loop_
_entity.id
_entity.type
_entity.pdbx_description
1 polymer ?
#
loop_
_entity_poly.entity_id
_entity_poly.type
_entity_poly.pdbx_seq_one_letter_code
_entity_poly.pdbx_strand_id
1 'polypeptide(L)'
;MALNNINKQLGRVFYESERLKLEQEDGFYYVLSRGKRTNLSSLSTGERNAIGLCYFFSIVNQNQNVENQYNLPLLLVLDDPLSSFDHEIKLGIYSLLRGEIEKIGLGNENSKILILTHDSDVYYNCYKIFEDVLDTDGKRVFKDNQIKLKQLNAMTGIETAEKEENFYSTQLTKIYEFACIEDEECDFAKDFSPYIGNVMRRVLEAFSTFNYQKGISELSSNEVLLSESIDDKEERELLKSHMYRLLLNGESHYSDKIYGITERDREFLLTIKQKIQTARFVLVLLYSLNSIHLKYQINNLDQTILERWKSDLIGSKK
;
A
#
# COMPACT_ATOMS: atom_id res chain seq x y z
N MET A 1 21.10 -30.42 -6.61
CA MET A 1 21.42 -29.24 -5.77
C MET A 1 20.37 -28.14 -5.89
N ALA A 2 19.97 -27.74 -7.10
CA ALA A 2 18.91 -26.74 -7.33
C ALA A 2 17.58 -27.07 -6.60
N LEU A 3 17.07 -28.30 -6.74
CA LEU A 3 15.83 -28.73 -6.09
C LEU A 3 15.85 -28.56 -4.56
N ASN A 4 16.94 -28.95 -3.91
CA ASN A 4 17.10 -28.81 -2.47
C ASN A 4 17.14 -27.34 -2.05
N ASN A 5 17.77 -26.47 -2.84
CA ASN A 5 17.78 -25.04 -2.55
C ASN A 5 16.38 -24.42 -2.69
N ILE A 6 15.64 -24.76 -3.75
CA ILE A 6 14.26 -24.31 -3.94
C ILE A 6 13.39 -24.77 -2.78
N ASN A 7 13.46 -26.05 -2.38
CA ASN A 7 12.68 -26.57 -1.24
C ASN A 7 13.07 -25.91 0.09
N LYS A 8 14.34 -25.55 0.28
CA LYS A 8 14.79 -24.79 1.46
C LYS A 8 14.24 -23.36 1.46
N GLN A 9 14.22 -22.70 0.30
CA GLN A 9 13.63 -21.37 0.15
C GLN A 9 12.12 -21.40 0.36
N LEU A 10 11.40 -22.37 -0.23
CA LEU A 10 9.96 -22.58 0.00
C LEU A 10 9.65 -22.82 1.49
N GLY A 11 10.40 -23.69 2.16
CA GLY A 11 10.22 -23.92 3.59
C GLY A 11 10.42 -22.67 4.45
N ARG A 12 11.28 -21.73 4.02
CA ARG A 12 11.45 -20.42 4.67
C ARG A 12 10.28 -19.49 4.37
N VAL A 13 9.83 -19.42 3.11
CA VAL A 13 8.71 -18.57 2.71
C VAL A 13 7.42 -18.95 3.47
N PHE A 14 7.17 -20.25 3.64
CA PHE A 14 5.97 -20.73 4.32
C PHE A 14 6.14 -20.95 5.82
N TYR A 15 7.35 -20.80 6.36
CA TYR A 15 7.72 -21.21 7.73
C TYR A 15 7.36 -22.66 8.06
N GLU A 16 7.15 -23.50 7.05
CA GLU A 16 6.70 -24.89 7.16
C GLU A 16 7.29 -25.67 5.98
N SER A 17 8.20 -26.60 6.26
CA SER A 17 8.92 -27.33 5.21
C SER A 17 8.01 -28.19 4.35
N GLU A 18 6.93 -28.73 4.91
CA GLU A 18 5.99 -29.59 4.20
C GLU A 18 4.84 -28.83 3.52
N ARG A 19 4.72 -27.51 3.74
CA ARG A 19 3.60 -26.73 3.16
C ARG A 19 3.59 -26.87 1.65
N LEU A 20 4.73 -26.60 1.02
CA LEU A 20 4.97 -26.78 -0.40
C LEU A 20 6.41 -27.24 -0.65
N LYS A 21 6.55 -28.28 -1.47
CA LYS A 21 7.82 -28.80 -1.97
C LYS A 21 7.71 -29.12 -3.45
N LEU A 22 8.86 -29.15 -4.09
CA LEU A 22 9.05 -29.71 -5.42
C LEU A 22 9.73 -31.07 -5.29
N GLU A 23 9.30 -32.02 -6.11
CA GLU A 23 10.02 -33.26 -6.41
C GLU A 23 10.36 -33.29 -7.90
N GLN A 24 11.34 -34.11 -8.25
CA GLN A 24 11.75 -34.30 -9.64
C GLN A 24 11.58 -35.76 -10.03
N GLU A 25 10.83 -36.01 -11.09
CA GLU A 25 10.61 -37.33 -11.67
C GLU A 25 10.57 -37.18 -13.20
N ASP A 26 11.18 -38.11 -13.94
CA ASP A 26 11.21 -38.12 -15.42
C ASP A 26 11.64 -36.81 -16.10
N GLY A 27 12.49 -36.01 -15.43
CA GLY A 27 12.95 -34.71 -15.93
C GLY A 27 11.98 -33.55 -15.71
N PHE A 28 10.84 -33.79 -15.05
CA PHE A 28 9.85 -32.78 -14.70
C PHE A 28 9.86 -32.46 -13.21
N TYR A 29 9.44 -31.24 -12.86
CA TYR A 29 9.16 -30.86 -11.48
C TYR A 29 7.67 -31.04 -11.17
N TYR A 30 7.38 -31.72 -10.05
CA TYR A 30 6.03 -31.89 -9.53
C TYR A 30 5.90 -31.18 -8.20
N VAL A 31 4.72 -30.61 -7.93
CA VAL A 31 4.44 -29.92 -6.67
C VAL A 31 3.80 -30.86 -5.68
N LEU A 32 4.34 -30.88 -4.46
CA LEU A 32 3.79 -31.54 -3.29
C LEU A 32 3.26 -30.47 -2.34
N SER A 33 1.95 -30.47 -2.08
CA SER A 33 1.33 -29.67 -1.02
C SER A 33 1.03 -30.58 0.15
N ARG A 34 1.65 -30.34 1.32
CA ARG A 34 1.50 -31.18 2.52
C ARG A 34 1.74 -32.68 2.21
N GLY A 35 2.76 -32.96 1.42
CA GLY A 35 3.14 -34.32 0.99
C GLY A 35 2.27 -34.95 -0.08
N LYS A 36 1.26 -34.24 -0.62
CA LYS A 36 0.38 -34.76 -1.69
C LYS A 36 0.69 -34.10 -3.03
N ARG A 37 0.86 -34.89 -4.08
CA ARG A 37 0.98 -34.38 -5.46
C ARG A 37 -0.24 -33.52 -5.79
N THR A 38 0.02 -32.30 -6.21
CA THR A 38 -0.98 -31.26 -6.41
C THR A 38 -0.73 -30.55 -7.73
N ASN A 39 -1.79 -30.30 -8.50
CA ASN A 39 -1.68 -29.58 -9.76
C ASN A 39 -1.39 -28.10 -9.49
N LEU A 40 -0.52 -27.47 -10.29
CA LEU A 40 -0.24 -26.04 -10.19
C LEU A 40 -1.52 -25.18 -10.24
N SER A 41 -2.51 -25.58 -11.05
CA SER A 41 -3.80 -24.88 -11.17
C SER A 41 -4.66 -24.90 -9.90
N SER A 42 -4.39 -25.80 -8.97
CA SER A 42 -5.10 -25.90 -7.68
C SER A 42 -4.43 -25.13 -6.55
N LEU A 43 -3.25 -24.56 -6.78
CA LEU A 43 -2.55 -23.72 -5.81
C LEU A 43 -3.11 -22.31 -5.83
N SER A 44 -3.00 -21.62 -4.70
CA SER A 44 -3.32 -20.19 -4.64
C SER A 44 -2.38 -19.39 -5.55
N THR A 45 -2.75 -18.15 -5.87
CA THR A 45 -1.87 -17.24 -6.62
C THR A 45 -0.56 -17.00 -5.88
N GLY A 46 -0.61 -16.75 -4.57
CA GLY A 46 0.59 -16.59 -3.74
C GLY A 46 1.48 -17.82 -3.68
N GLU A 47 0.90 -19.01 -3.62
CA GLU A 47 1.66 -20.27 -3.65
C GLU A 47 2.41 -20.44 -4.98
N ARG A 48 1.75 -20.13 -6.11
CA ARG A 48 2.40 -20.15 -7.43
C ARG A 48 3.49 -19.09 -7.56
N ASN A 49 3.23 -17.88 -7.06
CA ASN A 49 4.21 -16.78 -7.06
C ASN A 49 5.45 -17.14 -6.24
N ALA A 50 5.26 -17.71 -5.05
CA ALA A 50 6.36 -18.17 -4.20
C ALA A 50 7.24 -19.24 -4.89
N ILE A 51 6.60 -20.21 -5.56
CA ILE A 51 7.33 -21.21 -6.37
C ILE A 51 8.11 -20.53 -7.49
N GLY A 52 7.46 -19.63 -8.25
CA GLY A 52 8.08 -18.89 -9.34
C GLY A 52 9.30 -18.10 -8.87
N LEU A 53 9.20 -17.39 -7.74
CA LEU A 53 10.28 -16.58 -7.19
C LEU A 53 11.46 -17.44 -6.69
N CYS A 54 11.19 -18.53 -5.97
CA CYS A 54 12.24 -19.46 -5.54
C CYS A 54 12.95 -20.10 -6.75
N TYR A 55 12.17 -20.49 -7.76
CA TYR A 55 12.70 -21.04 -9.00
C TYR A 55 13.56 -20.00 -9.74
N PHE A 56 13.10 -18.76 -9.85
CA PHE A 56 13.85 -17.65 -10.46
C PHE A 56 15.24 -17.47 -9.84
N PHE A 57 15.34 -17.39 -8.51
CA PHE A 57 16.66 -17.30 -7.85
C PHE A 57 17.52 -18.56 -8.04
N SER A 58 16.90 -19.73 -8.22
CA SER A 58 17.65 -20.93 -8.60
C SER A 58 18.21 -20.85 -10.03
N ILE A 59 17.54 -20.18 -10.97
CA ILE A 59 18.05 -19.94 -12.32
C ILE A 59 19.22 -18.96 -12.30
N VAL A 60 19.13 -17.87 -11.53
CA VAL A 60 20.20 -16.86 -11.43
C VAL A 60 21.53 -17.50 -11.01
N ASN A 61 21.48 -18.54 -10.16
CA ASN A 61 22.66 -19.28 -9.69
C ASN A 61 22.95 -20.56 -10.49
N GLN A 62 22.33 -20.75 -11.66
CA GLN A 62 22.50 -21.96 -12.43
C GLN A 62 23.97 -22.13 -12.87
N ASN A 63 24.47 -23.36 -12.77
CA ASN A 63 25.85 -23.73 -13.09
C ASN A 63 26.94 -23.07 -12.21
N GLN A 64 26.56 -22.45 -11.09
CA GLN A 64 27.49 -21.96 -10.09
C GLN A 64 27.54 -22.91 -8.89
N ASN A 65 28.76 -23.18 -8.40
CA ASN A 65 28.94 -23.82 -7.10
C ASN A 65 28.41 -22.89 -6.00
N VAL A 66 28.04 -23.46 -4.86
CA VAL A 66 27.51 -22.70 -3.71
C VAL A 66 28.46 -21.58 -3.27
N GLU A 67 29.78 -21.82 -3.32
CA GLU A 67 30.83 -20.86 -2.98
C GLU A 67 30.99 -19.71 -4.01
N ASN A 68 30.46 -19.90 -5.22
CA ASN A 68 30.58 -18.94 -6.32
C ASN A 68 29.31 -18.15 -6.60
N GLN A 69 28.22 -18.43 -5.86
CA GLN A 69 26.93 -17.76 -6.06
C GLN A 69 27.08 -16.25 -5.98
N TYR A 70 26.61 -15.55 -7.01
CA TYR A 70 26.61 -14.09 -7.10
C TYR A 70 27.99 -13.42 -7.15
N ASN A 71 29.08 -14.16 -7.38
CA ASN A 71 30.43 -13.58 -7.49
C ASN A 71 30.65 -12.81 -8.80
N LEU A 72 29.82 -13.03 -9.82
CA LEU A 72 29.86 -12.28 -11.08
C LEU A 72 28.91 -11.07 -11.01
N PRO A 73 29.27 -9.93 -11.63
CA PRO A 73 28.37 -8.78 -11.72
C PRO A 73 27.04 -9.17 -12.38
N LEU A 74 25.92 -8.78 -11.76
CA LEU A 74 24.58 -9.05 -12.27
C LEU A 74 23.66 -7.85 -12.15
N LEU A 75 22.68 -7.76 -13.05
CA LEU A 75 21.53 -6.86 -12.90
C LEU A 75 20.30 -7.71 -12.58
N LEU A 76 19.83 -7.63 -11.33
CA LEU A 76 18.59 -8.26 -10.89
C LEU A 76 17.44 -7.28 -11.12
N VAL A 77 16.42 -7.68 -11.87
CA VAL A 77 15.19 -6.89 -12.05
C VAL A 77 14.02 -7.71 -11.53
N LEU A 78 13.29 -7.14 -10.57
CA LEU A 78 12.07 -7.70 -10.01
C LEU A 78 10.92 -6.74 -10.32
N ASP A 79 9.96 -7.18 -11.13
CA ASP A 79 8.76 -6.41 -11.44
C ASP A 79 7.57 -6.98 -10.67
N ASP A 80 7.04 -6.18 -9.75
CA ASP A 80 5.95 -6.50 -8.82
C ASP A 80 6.14 -7.86 -8.11
N PRO A 81 7.26 -8.08 -7.38
CA PRO A 81 7.61 -9.40 -6.84
C PRO A 81 6.66 -9.90 -5.73
N LEU A 82 5.79 -9.03 -5.21
CA LEU A 82 4.76 -9.36 -4.22
C LEU A 82 3.42 -8.75 -4.66
N SER A 83 2.37 -9.56 -4.65
CA SER A 83 1.02 -9.08 -4.87
C SER A 83 0.36 -8.65 -3.55
N SER A 84 -0.60 -7.73 -3.63
CA SER A 84 -1.44 -7.30 -2.50
C SER A 84 -2.24 -8.46 -1.88
N PHE A 85 -2.50 -9.54 -2.63
CA PHE A 85 -3.29 -10.69 -2.17
C PHE A 85 -2.52 -11.70 -1.32
N ASP A 86 -1.20 -11.52 -1.15
CA ASP A 86 -0.30 -12.50 -0.54
C ASP A 86 -0.03 -12.25 0.95
N HIS A 87 -0.97 -11.62 1.67
CA HIS A 87 -0.79 -11.17 3.07
C HIS A 87 -0.21 -12.26 4.00
N GLU A 88 -0.65 -13.51 3.87
CA GLU A 88 -0.19 -14.62 4.71
C GLU A 88 1.28 -15.01 4.48
N ILE A 89 1.84 -14.73 3.30
CA ILE A 89 3.21 -15.14 2.91
C ILE A 89 4.16 -13.95 2.71
N LYS A 90 3.67 -12.70 2.76
CA LYS A 90 4.46 -11.48 2.56
C LYS A 90 5.76 -11.47 3.38
N LEU A 91 5.68 -11.81 4.68
CA LEU A 91 6.85 -11.90 5.57
C LEU A 91 7.89 -12.92 5.11
N GLY A 92 7.44 -14.09 4.66
CA GLY A 92 8.31 -15.13 4.15
C GLY A 92 9.00 -14.74 2.84
N ILE A 93 8.29 -14.03 1.96
CA ILE A 93 8.86 -13.49 0.72
C ILE A 93 9.88 -12.38 1.04
N TYR A 94 9.60 -11.45 1.95
CA TYR A 94 10.59 -10.45 2.38
C TYR A 94 11.83 -11.11 2.99
N SER A 95 11.65 -12.19 3.77
CA SER A 95 12.77 -12.97 4.31
C SER A 95 13.61 -13.62 3.22
N LEU A 96 12.98 -14.14 2.16
CA LEU A 96 13.66 -14.65 0.98
C LEU A 96 14.43 -13.54 0.26
N LEU A 97 13.77 -12.43 -0.07
CA LEU A 97 14.37 -11.29 -0.75
C LEU A 97 15.56 -10.74 0.03
N ARG A 98 15.43 -10.55 1.36
CA ARG A 98 16.54 -10.14 2.23
C ARG A 98 17.73 -11.08 2.08
N GLY A 99 17.48 -12.40 2.17
CA GLY A 99 18.55 -13.40 2.07
C GLY A 99 19.24 -13.42 0.70
N GLU A 100 18.53 -13.21 -0.40
CA GLU A 100 19.14 -13.16 -1.74
C GLU A 100 19.83 -11.82 -2.01
N ILE A 101 19.23 -10.69 -1.60
CA ILE A 101 19.84 -9.34 -1.70
C ILE A 101 21.14 -9.27 -0.90
N GLU A 102 21.17 -9.85 0.31
CA GLU A 102 22.37 -9.95 1.14
C GLU A 102 23.50 -10.70 0.41
N LYS A 103 23.20 -11.88 -0.15
CA LYS A 103 24.19 -12.64 -0.91
C LYS A 103 24.68 -11.90 -2.15
N ILE A 104 23.80 -11.21 -2.87
CA ILE A 104 24.18 -10.42 -4.06
C ILE A 104 25.11 -9.27 -3.67
N GLY A 105 24.76 -8.52 -2.64
CA GLY A 105 25.55 -7.38 -2.18
C GLY A 105 26.93 -7.77 -1.64
N LEU A 106 27.01 -8.90 -0.95
CA LEU A 106 28.28 -9.45 -0.44
C LEU A 106 29.11 -10.16 -1.52
N GLY A 107 28.46 -10.77 -2.52
CA GLY A 107 29.11 -11.53 -3.57
C GLY A 107 29.82 -10.66 -4.61
N ASN A 108 29.20 -9.54 -5.02
CA ASN A 108 29.81 -8.63 -5.98
C ASN A 108 29.29 -7.19 -5.86
N GLU A 109 30.18 -6.25 -5.53
CA GLU A 109 29.85 -4.82 -5.35
C GLU A 109 29.39 -4.10 -6.63
N ASN A 110 29.66 -4.67 -7.82
CA ASN A 110 29.24 -4.11 -9.10
C ASN A 110 27.85 -4.60 -9.53
N SER A 111 27.24 -5.51 -8.77
CA SER A 111 25.87 -5.95 -9.01
C SER A 111 24.86 -4.83 -8.73
N LYS A 112 23.76 -4.84 -9.47
CA LYS A 112 22.67 -3.88 -9.35
C LYS A 112 21.36 -4.60 -9.15
N ILE A 113 20.49 -4.03 -8.33
CA ILE A 113 19.16 -4.56 -8.05
C ILE A 113 18.15 -3.46 -8.33
N LEU A 114 17.16 -3.76 -9.17
CA LEU A 114 16.03 -2.91 -9.50
C LEU A 114 14.75 -3.64 -9.09
N ILE A 115 13.97 -3.01 -8.21
CA ILE A 115 12.66 -3.52 -7.79
C ILE A 115 11.62 -2.49 -8.19
N LEU A 116 10.61 -2.94 -8.94
CA LEU A 116 9.45 -2.15 -9.33
C LEU A 116 8.23 -2.71 -8.60
N THR A 117 7.37 -1.84 -8.10
CA THR A 117 6.15 -2.21 -7.39
C THR A 117 5.14 -1.09 -7.49
N HIS A 118 3.86 -1.44 -7.50
CA HIS A 118 2.75 -0.51 -7.36
C HIS A 118 2.22 -0.44 -5.92
N ASP A 119 2.65 -1.38 -5.05
CA ASP A 119 2.30 -1.45 -3.64
C ASP A 119 3.32 -0.67 -2.79
N SER A 120 2.85 0.36 -2.08
CA SER A 120 3.67 1.21 -1.20
C SER A 120 4.24 0.46 -0.01
N ASP A 121 3.52 -0.54 0.53
CA ASP A 121 4.02 -1.33 1.64
C ASP A 121 5.20 -2.19 1.16
N VAL A 122 5.09 -2.80 -0.03
CA VAL A 122 6.19 -3.53 -0.65
C VAL A 122 7.39 -2.60 -0.90
N TYR A 123 7.13 -1.40 -1.39
CA TYR A 123 8.15 -0.39 -1.63
C TYR A 123 9.00 -0.09 -0.38
N TYR A 124 8.35 0.26 0.73
CA TYR A 124 9.03 0.61 1.98
C TYR A 124 9.69 -0.61 2.65
N ASN A 125 9.06 -1.78 2.64
CA ASN A 125 9.66 -2.99 3.19
C ASN A 125 10.91 -3.41 2.39
N CYS A 126 10.86 -3.34 1.07
CA CYS A 126 12.04 -3.58 0.23
C CYS A 126 13.15 -2.56 0.52
N TYR A 127 12.82 -1.29 0.68
CA TYR A 127 13.80 -0.27 1.10
C TYR A 127 14.48 -0.64 2.43
N LYS A 128 13.72 -1.01 3.45
CA LYS A 128 14.26 -1.42 4.76
C LYS A 128 15.16 -2.65 4.67
N ILE A 129 14.86 -3.59 3.77
CA ILE A 129 15.77 -4.72 3.51
C ILE A 129 17.18 -4.22 3.13
N PHE A 130 17.30 -3.23 2.23
CA PHE A 130 18.60 -2.69 1.85
C PHE A 130 19.32 -1.96 3.00
N GLU A 131 18.58 -1.29 3.88
CA GLU A 131 19.15 -0.64 5.07
C GLU A 131 19.70 -1.63 6.10
N ASP A 132 19.10 -2.82 6.18
CA ASP A 132 19.36 -3.83 7.22
C ASP A 132 20.45 -4.84 6.85
N VAL A 133 20.94 -4.84 5.60
CA VAL A 133 22.02 -5.76 5.20
C VAL A 133 23.35 -5.28 5.74
N LEU A 134 23.96 -6.09 6.60
CA LEU A 134 25.27 -5.86 7.19
C LEU A 134 26.30 -6.89 6.69
N ASP A 135 27.55 -6.47 6.59
CA ASP A 135 28.69 -7.35 6.33
C ASP A 135 29.15 -8.06 7.62
N THR A 136 30.22 -8.86 7.50
CA THR A 136 30.79 -9.61 8.64
C THR A 136 31.37 -8.71 9.73
N ASP A 137 31.71 -7.46 9.41
CA ASP A 137 32.19 -6.46 10.37
C ASP A 137 31.02 -5.65 11.00
N GLY A 138 29.78 -5.94 10.62
CA GLY A 138 28.60 -5.21 11.07
C GLY A 138 28.39 -3.86 10.36
N LYS A 139 29.05 -3.61 9.23
CA LYS A 139 28.88 -2.38 8.43
C LYS A 139 27.81 -2.59 7.38
N ARG A 140 27.07 -1.53 7.03
CA ARG A 140 26.07 -1.58 5.96
C ARG A 140 26.72 -1.95 4.62
N VAL A 141 26.20 -3.00 3.99
CA VAL A 141 26.61 -3.43 2.65
C VAL A 141 26.22 -2.38 1.61
N PHE A 142 25.00 -1.86 1.72
CA PHE A 142 24.49 -0.79 0.85
C PHE A 142 24.57 0.56 1.57
N LYS A 143 25.34 1.48 1.01
CA LYS A 143 25.44 2.86 1.52
C LYS A 143 24.21 3.67 1.11
N ASP A 144 23.86 4.70 1.89
CA ASP A 144 22.70 5.57 1.61
C ASP A 144 22.74 6.20 0.21
N ASN A 145 23.93 6.50 -0.31
CA ASN A 145 24.10 7.06 -1.64
C ASN A 145 23.93 6.02 -2.77
N GLN A 146 23.92 4.73 -2.47
CA GLN A 146 23.72 3.62 -3.42
C GLN A 146 22.25 3.21 -3.51
N ILE A 147 21.46 3.41 -2.45
CA ILE A 147 20.03 3.12 -2.43
C ILE A 147 19.28 4.31 -3.05
N LYS A 148 18.48 4.06 -4.10
CA LYS A 148 17.74 5.09 -4.82
C LYS A 148 16.24 4.81 -4.75
N LEU A 149 15.54 5.61 -3.95
CA LEU A 149 14.09 5.62 -3.88
C LEU A 149 13.54 6.53 -4.98
N LYS A 150 12.78 5.92 -5.89
CA LYS A 150 12.12 6.60 -7.00
C LYS A 150 10.63 6.34 -7.00
N GLN A 151 9.85 7.31 -7.43
CA GLN A 151 8.42 7.17 -7.67
C GLN A 151 8.10 7.67 -9.08
N LEU A 152 7.09 7.08 -9.72
CA LEU A 152 6.60 7.54 -11.01
C LEU A 152 5.38 8.43 -10.78
N ASN A 153 5.52 9.69 -11.16
CA ASN A 153 4.45 10.69 -11.15
C ASN A 153 3.98 10.92 -12.60
N ALA A 154 2.66 10.96 -12.80
CA ALA A 154 2.07 11.11 -14.13
C ALA A 154 2.44 12.44 -14.82
N MET A 155 2.66 13.51 -14.04
CA MET A 155 2.90 14.86 -14.56
C MET A 155 4.39 15.17 -14.73
N THR A 156 5.22 14.71 -13.80
CA THR A 156 6.65 15.10 -13.70
C THR A 156 7.60 13.96 -14.03
N GLY A 157 7.09 12.73 -14.21
CA GLY A 157 7.89 11.55 -14.53
C GLY A 157 8.53 10.92 -13.29
N ILE A 158 9.80 10.52 -13.41
CA ILE A 158 10.50 9.79 -12.33
C ILE A 158 11.09 10.79 -11.33
N GLU A 159 10.52 10.80 -10.12
CA GLU A 159 10.95 11.65 -9.02
C GLU A 159 11.73 10.86 -7.97
N THR A 160 12.49 11.57 -7.13
CA THR A 160 13.07 10.96 -5.92
C THR A 160 12.02 10.92 -4.84
N ALA A 161 11.78 9.75 -4.24
CA ALA A 161 10.87 9.60 -3.12
C ALA A 161 11.60 9.77 -1.79
N GLU A 162 10.89 10.21 -0.76
CA GLU A 162 11.42 10.32 0.59
C GLU A 162 11.48 8.96 1.30
N LYS A 163 12.42 8.81 2.25
CA LYS A 163 12.69 7.54 2.95
C LYS A 163 11.54 7.09 3.85
N GLU A 164 10.82 8.04 4.43
CA GLU A 164 9.75 7.79 5.39
C GLU A 164 8.65 8.84 5.18
N GLU A 165 7.73 8.58 4.26
CA GLU A 165 6.47 9.31 4.29
C GLU A 165 5.52 8.58 5.24
N ASN A 166 4.98 9.31 6.22
CA ASN A 166 3.83 8.84 6.94
C ASN A 166 2.68 8.70 5.95
N PHE A 167 2.39 7.46 5.54
CA PHE A 167 1.38 7.15 4.54
C PHE A 167 0.04 7.83 4.87
N TYR A 168 -0.37 7.83 6.14
CA TYR A 168 -1.58 8.50 6.60
C TYR A 168 -1.53 10.01 6.34
N SER A 169 -0.43 10.67 6.71
CA SER A 169 -0.20 12.11 6.46
C SER A 169 -0.20 12.44 4.97
N THR A 170 0.43 11.61 4.13
CA THR A 170 0.44 11.78 2.67
C THR A 170 -0.97 11.65 2.09
N GLN A 171 -1.76 10.64 2.51
CA GLN A 171 -3.15 10.51 2.06
C GLN A 171 -4.00 11.72 2.48
N LEU A 172 -3.84 12.17 3.73
CA LEU A 172 -4.56 13.30 4.27
C LEU A 172 -4.19 14.61 3.54
N THR A 173 -2.91 14.80 3.20
CA THR A 173 -2.43 15.94 2.41
C THR A 173 -3.03 15.92 1.01
N LYS A 174 -3.09 14.77 0.33
CA LYS A 174 -3.77 14.63 -0.97
C LYS A 174 -5.26 14.98 -0.92
N ILE A 175 -5.96 14.65 0.17
CA ILE A 175 -7.36 15.06 0.38
C ILE A 175 -7.45 16.59 0.48
N TYR A 176 -6.53 17.22 1.22
CA TYR A 176 -6.49 18.68 1.35
C TYR A 176 -6.18 19.39 0.04
N GLU A 177 -5.17 18.95 -0.70
CA GLU A 177 -4.85 19.46 -2.04
C GLU A 177 -6.06 19.36 -2.98
N PHE A 178 -6.73 18.20 -2.98
CA PHE A 178 -7.94 17.99 -3.78
C PHE A 178 -9.12 18.88 -3.32
N ALA A 179 -9.30 19.08 -2.02
CA ALA A 179 -10.35 19.94 -1.47
C ALA A 179 -10.14 21.44 -1.81
N CYS A 180 -8.88 21.85 -2.01
CA CYS A 180 -8.49 23.21 -2.39
C CYS A 180 -8.68 23.52 -3.88
N ILE A 181 -9.04 22.54 -4.72
CA ILE A 181 -9.30 22.77 -6.14
C ILE A 181 -10.52 23.70 -6.31
N GLU A 182 -10.33 24.78 -7.08
CA GLU A 182 -11.40 25.69 -7.50
C GLU A 182 -11.82 25.44 -8.96
N ASP A 183 -10.87 25.02 -9.81
CA ASP A 183 -11.11 24.68 -11.21
C ASP A 183 -11.23 23.15 -11.40
N GLU A 184 -12.46 22.68 -11.59
CA GLU A 184 -12.79 21.27 -11.79
C GLU A 184 -12.21 20.69 -13.09
N GLU A 185 -11.83 21.54 -14.05
CA GLU A 185 -11.31 21.12 -15.35
C GLU A 185 -9.80 20.89 -15.36
N CYS A 186 -9.08 21.19 -14.27
CA CYS A 186 -7.65 20.97 -14.21
C CYS A 186 -7.29 19.48 -14.28
N ASP A 187 -6.13 19.17 -14.87
CA ASP A 187 -5.68 17.80 -15.12
C ASP A 187 -5.60 16.98 -13.82
N PHE A 188 -5.10 17.58 -12.74
CA PHE A 188 -5.03 16.93 -11.43
C PHE A 188 -6.42 16.50 -10.90
N ALA A 189 -7.45 17.34 -11.05
CA ALA A 189 -8.80 17.00 -10.62
C ALA A 189 -9.35 15.80 -11.39
N LYS A 190 -9.13 15.77 -12.70
CA LYS A 190 -9.59 14.69 -13.59
C LYS A 190 -8.86 13.39 -13.29
N ASP A 191 -7.55 13.43 -13.14
CA ASP A 191 -6.71 12.26 -12.93
C ASP A 191 -6.88 11.66 -11.53
N PHE A 192 -7.09 12.49 -10.51
CA PHE A 192 -7.21 12.03 -9.12
C PHE A 192 -8.64 11.71 -8.68
N SER A 193 -9.64 12.25 -9.36
CA SER A 193 -11.07 12.02 -9.06
C SER A 193 -11.46 10.54 -8.96
N PRO A 194 -10.97 9.60 -9.79
CA PRO A 194 -11.30 8.18 -9.65
C PRO A 194 -10.79 7.53 -8.36
N TYR A 195 -9.78 8.12 -7.71
CA TYR A 195 -9.09 7.52 -6.56
C TYR A 195 -9.44 8.18 -5.23
N ILE A 196 -9.89 9.43 -5.23
CA ILE A 196 -10.07 10.24 -4.02
C ILE A 196 -11.03 9.61 -2.98
N GLY A 197 -12.11 8.93 -3.39
CA GLY A 197 -13.04 8.32 -2.44
C GLY A 197 -12.40 7.17 -1.66
N ASN A 198 -11.58 6.35 -2.31
CA ASN A 198 -10.77 5.33 -1.64
C ASN A 198 -9.76 5.93 -0.66
N VAL A 199 -9.14 7.05 -1.03
CA VAL A 199 -8.20 7.79 -0.15
C VAL A 199 -8.93 8.31 1.09
N MET A 200 -10.06 8.98 0.92
CA MET A 200 -10.89 9.50 2.03
C MET A 200 -11.36 8.39 2.96
N ARG A 201 -11.80 7.24 2.41
CA ARG A 201 -12.24 6.10 3.22
C ARG A 201 -11.13 5.60 4.13
N ARG A 202 -9.95 5.32 3.58
CA ARG A 202 -8.79 4.81 4.33
C ARG A 202 -8.37 5.75 5.46
N VAL A 203 -8.37 7.06 5.20
CA VAL A 203 -8.07 8.08 6.22
C VAL A 203 -9.09 8.07 7.36
N LEU A 204 -10.39 7.98 7.04
CA LEU A 204 -11.44 7.92 8.04
C LEU A 204 -11.44 6.61 8.83
N GLU A 205 -11.15 5.47 8.19
CA GLU A 205 -11.02 4.17 8.86
C GLU A 205 -9.88 4.19 9.86
N ALA A 206 -8.70 4.65 9.43
CA ALA A 206 -7.53 4.77 10.29
C ALA A 206 -7.79 5.72 11.46
N PHE A 207 -8.38 6.90 11.20
CA PHE A 207 -8.71 7.86 12.25
C PHE A 207 -9.73 7.31 13.25
N SER A 208 -10.83 6.73 12.76
CA SER A 208 -11.91 6.22 13.62
C SER A 208 -11.45 5.05 14.48
N THR A 209 -10.75 4.09 13.86
CA THR A 209 -10.27 2.90 14.55
C THR A 209 -9.23 3.26 15.61
N PHE A 210 -8.28 4.14 15.27
CA PHE A 210 -7.19 4.50 16.17
C PHE A 210 -7.64 5.34 17.36
N ASN A 211 -8.50 6.34 17.14
CA ASN A 211 -8.91 7.26 18.22
C ASN A 211 -10.09 6.73 19.04
N TYR A 212 -10.99 5.95 18.43
CA TYR A 212 -12.28 5.61 19.05
C TYR A 212 -12.64 4.13 19.00
N GLN A 213 -11.83 3.29 18.32
CA GLN A 213 -12.14 1.87 18.10
C GLN A 213 -13.51 1.67 17.40
N LYS A 214 -13.88 2.60 16.51
CA LYS A 214 -15.19 2.62 15.85
C LYS A 214 -15.08 2.47 14.34
N GLY A 215 -16.19 2.10 13.70
CA GLY A 215 -16.32 2.16 12.25
C GLY A 215 -16.44 3.60 11.75
N ILE A 216 -16.27 3.82 10.43
CA ILE A 216 -16.43 5.15 9.83
C ILE A 216 -17.84 5.71 10.08
N SER A 217 -18.86 4.86 10.03
CA SER A 217 -20.26 5.27 10.20
C SER A 217 -20.51 5.99 11.52
N GLU A 218 -19.87 5.51 12.57
CA GLU A 218 -20.04 6.01 13.93
C GLU A 218 -19.41 7.40 14.13
N LEU A 219 -18.44 7.83 13.31
CA LEU A 219 -17.87 9.19 13.40
C LEU A 219 -18.92 10.29 13.23
N SER A 220 -19.94 10.02 12.42
CA SER A 220 -21.02 10.97 12.13
C SER A 220 -22.36 10.60 12.75
N SER A 221 -22.51 9.41 13.35
CA SER A 221 -23.80 8.97 13.90
C SER A 221 -23.78 8.70 15.41
N ASN A 222 -22.61 8.59 16.03
CA ASN A 222 -22.51 8.33 17.46
C ASN A 222 -22.72 9.65 18.24
N GLU A 223 -23.86 9.76 18.91
CA GLU A 223 -24.23 11.00 19.62
C GLU A 223 -23.29 11.33 20.76
N VAL A 224 -22.77 10.33 21.47
CA VAL A 224 -21.84 10.54 22.59
C VAL A 224 -20.54 11.15 22.06
N LEU A 225 -19.92 10.53 21.06
CA LEU A 225 -18.69 11.01 20.44
C LEU A 225 -18.84 12.44 19.90
N LEU A 226 -19.93 12.71 19.19
CA LEU A 226 -20.21 14.04 18.66
C LEU A 226 -20.44 15.06 19.77
N SER A 227 -21.16 14.70 20.83
CA SER A 227 -21.43 15.60 21.95
C SER A 227 -20.22 15.92 22.83
N GLU A 228 -19.26 14.99 22.93
CA GLU A 228 -18.02 15.20 23.67
C GLU A 228 -16.97 15.97 22.87
N SER A 229 -17.03 15.90 21.54
CA SER A 229 -16.05 16.55 20.66
C SER A 229 -16.52 17.91 20.12
N ILE A 230 -17.84 18.13 20.03
CA ILE A 230 -18.44 19.29 19.35
C ILE A 230 -19.55 19.90 20.22
N ASP A 231 -19.30 21.11 20.72
CA ASP A 231 -20.28 21.83 21.54
C ASP A 231 -21.49 22.31 20.73
N ASP A 232 -21.25 22.82 19.51
CA ASP A 232 -22.30 23.39 18.66
C ASP A 232 -23.31 22.32 18.21
N LYS A 233 -24.59 22.57 18.48
CA LYS A 233 -25.68 21.68 18.12
C LYS A 233 -25.98 21.70 16.61
N GLU A 234 -25.85 22.85 15.96
CA GLU A 234 -26.12 22.96 14.52
C GLU A 234 -25.07 22.22 13.72
N GLU A 235 -23.81 22.35 14.12
CA GLU A 235 -22.70 21.59 13.57
C GLU A 235 -22.88 20.08 13.72
N ARG A 236 -23.30 19.60 14.91
CA ARG A 236 -23.56 18.17 15.14
C ARG A 236 -24.65 17.62 14.21
N GLU A 237 -25.75 18.34 14.06
CA GLU A 237 -26.86 17.91 13.21
C GLU A 237 -26.49 17.94 11.72
N LEU A 238 -25.68 18.91 11.29
CA LEU A 238 -25.11 18.95 9.94
C LEU A 238 -24.24 17.72 9.66
N LEU A 239 -23.28 17.42 10.55
CA LEU A 239 -22.38 16.27 10.40
C LEU A 239 -23.14 14.93 10.37
N LYS A 240 -24.21 14.80 11.18
CA LYS A 240 -25.12 13.64 11.14
C LYS A 240 -25.85 13.51 9.80
N SER A 241 -26.33 14.63 9.26
CA SER A 241 -27.17 14.66 8.05
C SER A 241 -26.39 14.41 6.76
N HIS A 242 -25.07 14.62 6.76
CA HIS A 242 -24.27 14.55 5.55
C HIS A 242 -23.95 13.09 5.18
N MET A 243 -24.43 12.65 4.02
CA MET A 243 -24.29 11.26 3.54
C MET A 243 -22.98 11.02 2.75
N TYR A 244 -21.84 11.56 3.21
CA TYR A 244 -20.52 11.35 2.55
C TYR A 244 -20.18 9.86 2.35
N ARG A 245 -20.75 9.00 3.20
CA ARG A 245 -20.63 7.54 3.14
C ARG A 245 -21.14 6.92 1.84
N LEU A 246 -22.09 7.55 1.13
CA LEU A 246 -22.55 7.05 -0.17
C LEU A 246 -21.43 7.12 -1.22
N LEU A 247 -20.66 8.20 -1.21
CA LEU A 247 -19.47 8.34 -2.06
C LEU A 247 -18.38 7.36 -1.64
N LEU A 248 -18.15 7.24 -0.33
CA LEU A 248 -17.15 6.31 0.18
C LEU A 248 -17.52 4.85 -0.04
N ASN A 249 -18.78 4.43 -0.04
CA ASN A 249 -19.12 3.01 -0.23
C ASN A 249 -19.15 2.62 -1.72
N GLY A 250 -19.43 3.57 -2.62
CA GLY A 250 -19.51 3.34 -4.07
C GLY A 250 -18.20 2.89 -4.72
N GLU A 251 -17.06 3.36 -4.22
CA GLU A 251 -15.72 3.06 -4.76
C GLU A 251 -15.02 1.85 -4.10
N SER A 252 -15.68 1.15 -3.16
CA SER A 252 -15.08 0.02 -2.45
C SER A 252 -15.24 -1.27 -3.28
N HIS A 253 -14.15 -1.78 -3.83
CA HIS A 253 -14.15 -3.03 -4.62
C HIS A 253 -14.38 -4.30 -3.79
N TYR A 254 -14.41 -4.19 -2.44
CA TYR A 254 -14.29 -5.36 -1.55
C TYR A 254 -15.58 -5.85 -0.90
N SER A 255 -16.66 -5.05 -0.80
CA SER A 255 -17.90 -5.49 -0.11
C SER A 255 -19.11 -5.74 -1.01
N ASP A 256 -19.21 -5.12 -2.19
CA ASP A 256 -20.51 -4.98 -2.88
C ASP A 256 -20.59 -5.69 -4.24
N LYS A 257 -20.08 -6.93 -4.32
CA LYS A 257 -20.40 -7.84 -5.45
C LYS A 257 -21.86 -8.29 -5.51
N ILE A 258 -22.74 -7.81 -4.63
CA ILE A 258 -24.12 -8.30 -4.46
C ILE A 258 -25.17 -7.46 -5.23
N TYR A 259 -24.85 -6.24 -5.69
CA TYR A 259 -25.89 -5.30 -6.17
C TYR A 259 -25.83 -4.88 -7.64
N GLY A 260 -25.43 -5.76 -8.57
CA GLY A 260 -25.81 -5.68 -10.00
C GLY A 260 -25.48 -4.40 -10.80
N ILE A 261 -24.80 -3.41 -10.22
CA ILE A 261 -24.35 -2.18 -10.88
C ILE A 261 -22.96 -2.46 -11.45
N THR A 262 -22.76 -2.24 -12.75
CA THR A 262 -21.46 -2.48 -13.39
C THR A 262 -20.42 -1.46 -12.89
N GLU A 263 -19.14 -1.83 -12.85
CA GLU A 263 -18.05 -0.96 -12.36
C GLU A 263 -18.01 0.40 -13.09
N ARG A 264 -18.37 0.42 -14.39
CA ARG A 264 -18.46 1.65 -15.21
C ARG A 264 -19.59 2.59 -14.79
N ASP A 265 -20.64 2.09 -14.16
CA ASP A 265 -21.78 2.93 -13.80
C ASP A 265 -21.54 3.70 -12.49
N ARG A 266 -20.66 3.22 -11.60
CA ARG A 266 -20.38 3.89 -10.31
C ARG A 266 -19.41 5.07 -10.45
N GLU A 267 -18.44 4.96 -11.35
CA GLU A 267 -17.43 5.99 -11.63
C GLU A 267 -18.07 7.29 -12.17
N PHE A 268 -19.28 7.21 -12.74
CA PHE A 268 -20.03 8.32 -13.35
C PHE A 268 -21.14 8.92 -12.45
N LEU A 269 -21.41 8.40 -11.26
CA LEU A 269 -22.55 8.87 -10.46
C LEU A 269 -22.31 10.20 -9.73
N LEU A 270 -21.05 10.61 -9.54
CA LEU A 270 -20.71 11.82 -8.79
C LEU A 270 -19.72 12.69 -9.57
N THR A 271 -20.08 13.96 -9.72
CA THR A 271 -19.26 14.99 -10.37
C THR A 271 -17.99 15.29 -9.56
N ILE A 272 -16.93 15.77 -10.22
CA ILE A 272 -15.69 16.24 -9.56
C ILE A 272 -16.03 17.25 -8.46
N LYS A 273 -16.96 18.18 -8.72
CA LYS A 273 -17.54 19.08 -7.72
C LYS A 273 -17.99 18.39 -6.44
N GLN A 274 -18.81 17.35 -6.56
CA GLN A 274 -19.35 16.63 -5.41
C GLN A 274 -18.23 15.91 -4.64
N LYS A 275 -17.21 15.41 -5.34
CA LYS A 275 -16.04 14.82 -4.69
C LYS A 275 -15.21 15.86 -3.93
N ILE A 276 -15.00 17.04 -4.50
CA ILE A 276 -14.33 18.18 -3.83
C ILE A 276 -15.10 18.59 -2.57
N GLN A 277 -16.43 18.76 -2.67
CA GLN A 277 -17.26 19.10 -1.52
C GLN A 277 -17.22 18.02 -0.43
N THR A 278 -17.15 16.75 -0.83
CA THR A 278 -17.01 15.64 0.12
C THR A 278 -15.63 15.67 0.79
N ALA A 279 -14.56 15.96 0.06
CA ALA A 279 -13.22 16.12 0.63
C ALA A 279 -13.17 17.26 1.66
N ARG A 280 -13.80 18.41 1.35
CA ARG A 280 -13.96 19.52 2.29
C ARG A 280 -14.72 19.09 3.55
N PHE A 281 -15.85 18.39 3.38
CA PHE A 281 -16.62 17.86 4.50
C PHE A 281 -15.79 16.90 5.37
N VAL A 282 -15.05 15.97 4.76
CA VAL A 282 -14.19 15.01 5.49
C VAL A 282 -13.16 15.74 6.34
N LEU A 283 -12.52 16.77 5.79
CA LEU A 283 -11.55 17.57 6.53
C LEU A 283 -12.20 18.38 7.66
N VAL A 284 -13.38 18.97 7.42
CA VAL A 284 -14.14 19.67 8.46
C VAL A 284 -14.55 18.68 9.56
N LEU A 285 -15.05 17.50 9.24
CA LEU A 285 -15.39 16.47 10.22
C LEU A 285 -14.19 16.11 11.10
N LEU A 286 -13.03 15.83 10.49
CA LEU A 286 -11.81 15.52 11.24
C LEU A 286 -11.35 16.69 12.11
N TYR A 287 -11.44 17.93 11.59
CA TYR A 287 -11.10 19.14 12.32
C TYR A 287 -12.02 19.38 13.52
N SER A 288 -13.32 19.15 13.35
CA SER A 288 -14.32 19.30 14.40
C SER A 288 -14.18 18.24 15.49
N LEU A 289 -13.76 17.03 15.15
CA LEU A 289 -13.50 15.97 16.12
C LEU A 289 -12.16 16.17 16.84
N ASN A 290 -11.15 16.70 16.14
CA ASN A 290 -9.84 17.00 16.72
C ASN A 290 -9.13 18.11 15.92
N SER A 291 -9.18 19.33 16.44
CA SER A 291 -8.65 20.52 15.76
C SER A 291 -7.13 20.54 15.61
N ILE A 292 -6.42 19.84 16.51
CA ILE A 292 -4.96 19.77 16.50
C ILE A 292 -4.45 18.69 15.53
N HIS A 293 -5.25 17.65 15.28
CA HIS A 293 -4.86 16.50 14.45
C HIS A 293 -4.39 16.92 13.05
N LEU A 294 -5.20 17.69 12.32
CA LEU A 294 -4.85 18.09 10.95
C LEU A 294 -3.58 18.96 10.89
N LYS A 295 -3.34 19.80 11.91
CA LYS A 295 -2.18 20.69 11.99
C LYS A 295 -0.84 19.94 12.01
N TYR A 296 -0.80 18.77 12.65
CA TYR A 296 0.41 17.96 12.73
C TYR A 296 0.55 16.95 11.58
N GLN A 297 -0.51 16.74 10.79
CA GLN A 297 -0.55 15.72 9.75
C GLN A 297 -0.49 16.29 8.33
N ILE A 298 -0.81 17.57 8.14
CA ILE A 298 -0.81 18.25 6.84
C ILE A 298 0.20 19.39 6.89
N ASN A 299 1.23 19.29 6.05
CA ASN A 299 2.21 20.37 5.89
C ASN A 299 1.55 21.59 5.24
N ASN A 300 1.83 22.79 5.76
CA ASN A 300 1.27 24.06 5.27
C ASN A 300 -0.27 24.15 5.31
N LEU A 301 -0.92 23.48 6.26
CA LEU A 301 -2.36 23.61 6.47
C LEU A 301 -2.76 25.07 6.76
N ASP A 302 -3.61 25.63 5.91
CA ASP A 302 -4.30 26.89 6.22
C ASP A 302 -5.58 26.62 7.01
N GLN A 303 -5.53 26.87 8.32
CA GLN A 303 -6.68 26.70 9.21
C GLN A 303 -7.84 27.63 8.86
N THR A 304 -7.56 28.80 8.28
CA THR A 304 -8.63 29.76 7.93
C THR A 304 -9.53 29.23 6.81
N ILE A 305 -8.97 28.40 5.92
CA ILE A 305 -9.73 27.73 4.86
C ILE A 305 -10.67 26.68 5.45
N LEU A 306 -10.23 25.91 6.46
CA LEU A 306 -11.07 24.93 7.15
C LEU A 306 -12.23 25.60 7.88
N GLU A 307 -11.95 26.70 8.58
CA GLU A 307 -12.98 27.50 9.28
C GLU A 307 -13.99 28.10 8.29
N ARG A 308 -13.51 28.58 7.14
CA ARG A 308 -14.38 29.04 6.04
C ARG A 308 -15.27 27.91 5.52
N TRP A 309 -14.72 26.75 5.20
CA TRP A 309 -15.52 25.60 4.74
C TRP A 309 -16.53 25.14 5.79
N LYS A 310 -16.13 25.10 7.07
CA LYS A 310 -17.04 24.82 8.18
C LYS A 310 -18.19 25.83 8.22
N SER A 311 -17.89 27.12 8.11
CA SER A 311 -18.90 28.18 8.06
C SER A 311 -19.80 28.07 6.83
N ASP A 312 -19.27 27.75 5.66
CA ASP A 312 -20.05 27.61 4.41
C ASP A 312 -21.01 26.43 4.50
N LEU A 313 -20.57 25.32 5.10
CA LEU A 313 -21.40 24.13 5.29
C LEU A 313 -22.52 24.35 6.34
N ILE A 314 -22.27 25.16 7.38
CA ILE A 314 -23.27 25.52 8.40
C ILE A 314 -24.21 26.62 7.90
N GLY A 315 -23.66 27.64 7.21
CA GLY A 315 -24.35 28.85 6.78
C GLY A 315 -25.17 28.75 5.50
N SER A 316 -25.09 27.64 4.76
CA SER A 316 -25.85 27.42 3.51
C SER A 316 -27.34 27.10 3.71
N LYS A 317 -27.87 27.26 4.93
CA LYS A 317 -29.31 27.33 5.22
C LYS A 317 -29.74 28.78 5.53
N LYS A 318 -29.78 29.64 4.52
CA LYS A 318 -30.62 30.84 4.53
C LYS A 318 -31.42 30.96 3.25
#